data_AF-A0A1Q8A8C1-F1
#
_entry.id   AF-A0A1Q8A8C1-F1
#
_cell.length_a   1.000
_cell.length_b   1.000
_cell.length_c   1.000
_cell.angle_alpha   90.00
_cell.angle_beta   90.00
_cell.angle_gamma   90.00
#
_symmetry.space_group_name_H-M   'P 1'
#
loop_
_entity.id
_entity.type
_entity.pdbx_description
1 polymer ?
#
loop_
_entity_poly.entity_id
_entity_poly.type
_entity_poly.pdbx_seq_one_letter_code
_entity_poly.pdbx_strand_id
1 'polypeptide(L)'
;MVPRQPRSQPTAAIAGDHSPIAVRRDVFAFYAVQLHLLLRWSGGRAALIRRGLMTAAVSILAFVATIVLIPGITVRQDPAVVLAALVLATLTALLRPVLIGLLSPFSVILVAAATILVQGLAFLVLARLPIGLTVDGPESAVLGSLAFAVATAILTAGLSIGDDNSFFGTLVRQLAARHRDTARTDRPGVVFIQIDGLARPILEDQLRAGRAPNLARWVRAKDMTVDTWQPLLPSQTSASQAGVLHGNNDGIPAFRWWEKRGQRLLVSNHPADAREIMRRVSNGDGLLANGGASIGNLLSGDATRSYLTAATIDDPARELRRSHVLDWFFISPYSFVRWTVLSIGEVIKELVQARRERSGKVEPRGDRRFPYPLARAATNVLLRHLTTALVIEEMYRGAPTIYADYVDYDEIAHHSGPDRVEARDALGGLDRIIGLIEKAALDAPRPYRFVVLSDHGQSSGATFRQRYGKRLEALVAELAGGKASVRGATGHIEHLGRMGALLSEGSRIRGLGAGLTSGPFRRKAGDGEEELPDVVVAASGNLAHISFPHLPGRASREKIDATYPGLIDGLVRHEGVGLVLVRS
;
A
#
# COMPACT_ATOMS: atom_id res chain seq x y z
N MET A 1 1.39 -64.24 0.05
CA MET A 1 0.15 -63.85 -0.66
C MET A 1 -0.02 -62.36 -0.44
N VAL A 2 0.36 -61.55 -1.43
CA VAL A 2 0.35 -60.08 -1.37
C VAL A 2 -0.52 -59.61 -2.54
N PRO A 3 -1.59 -58.84 -2.33
CA PRO A 3 -2.46 -58.43 -3.43
C PRO A 3 -1.81 -57.29 -4.23
N ARG A 4 -1.79 -57.47 -5.55
CA ARG A 4 -1.26 -56.54 -6.56
C ARG A 4 -2.09 -55.26 -6.62
N GLN A 5 -1.41 -54.11 -6.67
CA GLN A 5 -2.00 -52.80 -7.03
C GLN A 5 -2.53 -52.80 -8.47
N PRO A 6 -3.64 -52.09 -8.76
CA PRO A 6 -4.11 -51.90 -10.13
C PRO A 6 -3.27 -50.85 -10.86
N ARG A 7 -2.92 -51.16 -12.12
CA ARG A 7 -2.19 -50.29 -13.05
C ARG A 7 -2.99 -49.02 -13.35
N SER A 8 -2.34 -47.86 -13.26
CA SER A 8 -2.84 -46.57 -13.73
C SER A 8 -3.03 -46.60 -15.26
N GLN A 9 -4.21 -46.16 -15.72
CA GLN A 9 -4.44 -45.84 -17.13
C GLN A 9 -3.73 -44.52 -17.48
N PRO A 10 -3.12 -44.40 -18.67
CA PRO A 10 -2.56 -43.12 -19.11
C PRO A 10 -3.69 -42.13 -19.40
N THR A 11 -3.60 -40.97 -18.76
CA THR A 11 -4.38 -39.75 -19.06
C THR A 11 -4.32 -39.45 -20.56
N ALA A 12 -5.49 -39.47 -21.21
CA ALA A 12 -5.65 -38.96 -22.56
C ALA A 12 -5.25 -37.48 -22.57
N ALA A 13 -4.20 -37.16 -23.33
CA ALA A 13 -3.85 -35.79 -23.67
C ALA A 13 -5.02 -35.21 -24.47
N ILE A 14 -5.63 -34.13 -23.95
CA ILE A 14 -6.59 -33.32 -24.70
C ILE A 14 -5.78 -32.65 -25.82
N ALA A 15 -5.86 -33.21 -27.02
CA ALA A 15 -5.35 -32.57 -28.22
C ALA A 15 -6.13 -31.28 -28.44
N GLY A 16 -5.46 -30.13 -28.34
CA GLY A 16 -6.03 -28.84 -28.69
C GLY A 16 -6.39 -28.82 -30.18
N ASP A 17 -7.65 -28.54 -30.50
CA ASP A 17 -8.09 -28.31 -31.88
C ASP A 17 -7.47 -27.01 -32.37
N HIS A 18 -6.37 -27.11 -33.13
CA HIS A 18 -5.66 -25.99 -33.75
C HIS A 18 -6.23 -25.64 -35.13
N SER A 19 -7.53 -25.84 -35.37
CA SER A 19 -8.16 -25.43 -36.63
C SER A 19 -8.13 -23.89 -36.81
N PRO A 20 -7.98 -23.36 -38.05
CA PRO A 20 -7.98 -21.91 -38.31
C PRO A 20 -9.27 -21.20 -37.84
N ILE A 21 -10.37 -21.95 -37.71
CA ILE A 21 -11.66 -21.46 -37.23
C ILE A 21 -11.65 -21.33 -35.69
N ALA A 22 -11.05 -22.29 -34.98
CA ALA A 22 -10.85 -22.20 -33.52
C ALA A 22 -9.92 -21.03 -33.17
N VAL A 23 -8.81 -20.87 -33.88
CA VAL A 23 -7.88 -19.74 -33.70
C VAL A 23 -8.55 -18.39 -33.97
N ARG A 24 -9.37 -18.26 -35.03
CA ARG A 24 -10.14 -17.02 -35.29
C ARG A 24 -11.16 -16.75 -34.19
N ARG A 25 -11.89 -17.77 -33.72
CA ARG A 25 -12.86 -17.62 -32.61
C ARG A 25 -12.18 -17.16 -31.32
N ASP A 26 -10.98 -17.67 -31.02
CA ASP A 26 -10.21 -17.28 -29.84
C ASP A 26 -9.74 -15.82 -29.90
N VAL A 27 -9.33 -15.34 -31.08
CA VAL A 27 -8.93 -13.93 -31.28
C VAL A 27 -10.13 -12.99 -31.16
N PHE A 28 -11.28 -13.33 -31.76
CA PHE A 28 -12.51 -12.53 -31.62
C PHE A 28 -13.00 -12.49 -30.16
N ALA A 29 -13.00 -13.64 -29.47
CA ALA A 29 -13.37 -13.72 -28.05
C ALA A 29 -12.43 -12.86 -27.18
N PHE A 30 -11.12 -12.92 -27.45
CA PHE A 30 -10.13 -12.07 -26.79
C PHE A 30 -10.46 -10.58 -26.95
N TYR A 31 -10.62 -10.10 -28.18
CA TYR A 31 -10.91 -8.67 -28.41
C TYR A 31 -12.29 -8.25 -27.89
N ALA A 32 -13.28 -9.15 -27.89
CA ALA A 32 -14.58 -8.91 -27.29
C ALA A 32 -14.48 -8.70 -25.77
N VAL A 33 -13.71 -9.54 -25.07
CA VAL A 33 -13.43 -9.37 -23.62
C VAL A 33 -12.69 -8.04 -23.38
N GLN A 34 -11.68 -7.73 -24.19
CA GLN A 34 -10.93 -6.48 -24.06
C GLN A 34 -11.82 -5.23 -24.25
N LEU A 35 -12.73 -5.26 -25.22
CA LEU A 35 -13.69 -4.19 -25.48
C LEU A 35 -14.75 -4.08 -24.36
N HIS A 36 -15.26 -5.21 -23.88
CA HIS A 36 -16.21 -5.25 -22.76
C HIS A 36 -15.60 -4.59 -21.51
N LEU A 37 -14.39 -5.01 -21.14
CA LEU A 37 -13.66 -4.44 -20.01
C LEU A 37 -13.36 -2.96 -20.24
N LEU A 38 -12.93 -2.56 -21.45
CA LEU A 38 -12.70 -1.14 -21.76
C LEU A 38 -13.97 -0.29 -21.55
N LEU A 39 -15.14 -0.76 -21.99
CA LEU A 39 -16.40 -0.04 -21.84
C LEU A 39 -16.85 0.04 -20.37
N ARG A 40 -16.73 -1.06 -19.61
CA ARG A 40 -17.08 -1.11 -18.18
C ARG A 40 -16.19 -0.17 -17.36
N TRP A 41 -14.89 -0.16 -17.62
CA TRP A 41 -13.92 0.63 -16.88
C TRP A 41 -13.83 2.09 -17.33
N SER A 42 -14.30 2.42 -18.54
CA SER A 42 -14.43 3.82 -18.98
C SER A 42 -15.69 4.51 -18.50
N GLY A 43 -16.71 3.78 -18.05
CA GLY A 43 -18.02 4.36 -17.70
C GLY A 43 -18.92 4.55 -18.92
N GLY A 44 -18.71 3.75 -19.98
CA GLY A 44 -19.51 3.76 -21.21
C GLY A 44 -18.97 4.66 -22.33
N ARG A 45 -19.68 4.68 -23.45
CA ARG A 45 -19.24 5.32 -24.71
C ARG A 45 -19.03 6.84 -24.57
N ALA A 46 -19.94 7.53 -23.89
CA ALA A 46 -19.83 8.98 -23.68
C ALA A 46 -18.60 9.35 -22.85
N ALA A 47 -18.30 8.57 -21.81
CA ALA A 47 -17.12 8.77 -20.98
C ALA A 47 -15.83 8.43 -21.74
N LEU A 48 -15.84 7.42 -22.62
CA LEU A 48 -14.73 7.13 -23.54
C LEU A 48 -14.45 8.31 -24.49
N ILE A 49 -15.50 8.89 -25.10
CA ILE A 49 -15.37 10.06 -25.99
C ILE A 49 -14.80 11.25 -25.22
N ARG A 50 -15.35 11.54 -24.03
CA ARG A 50 -14.84 12.61 -23.15
C ARG A 50 -13.37 12.41 -22.81
N ARG A 51 -12.96 11.17 -22.52
CA ARG A 51 -11.54 10.84 -22.28
C ARG A 51 -10.70 11.05 -23.52
N GLY A 52 -11.16 10.63 -24.70
CA GLY A 52 -10.47 10.89 -25.97
C GLY A 52 -10.25 12.38 -26.23
N LEU A 53 -11.26 13.21 -25.98
CA LEU A 53 -11.17 14.67 -26.07
C LEU A 53 -10.20 15.26 -25.05
N MET A 54 -10.23 14.78 -23.80
CA MET A 54 -9.27 15.21 -22.77
C MET A 54 -7.84 14.80 -23.13
N THR A 55 -7.63 13.58 -23.61
CA THR A 55 -6.31 13.13 -24.08
C THR A 55 -5.81 13.99 -25.23
N ALA A 56 -6.66 14.31 -26.21
CA ALA A 56 -6.30 15.22 -27.29
C ALA A 56 -5.90 16.61 -26.77
N ALA A 57 -6.70 17.21 -25.88
CA ALA A 57 -6.39 18.50 -25.27
C ALA A 57 -5.06 18.47 -24.50
N VAL A 58 -4.82 17.42 -23.71
CA VAL A 58 -3.57 17.22 -22.97
C VAL A 58 -2.38 17.10 -23.92
N SER A 59 -2.51 16.31 -24.99
CA SER A 59 -1.45 16.16 -25.98
C SER A 59 -1.14 17.47 -26.70
N ILE A 60 -2.16 18.28 -27.02
CA ILE A 60 -1.94 19.60 -27.61
C ILE A 60 -1.18 20.51 -26.64
N LEU A 61 -1.62 20.61 -25.38
CA LEU A 61 -0.94 21.40 -24.36
C LEU A 61 0.49 20.92 -24.09
N ALA A 62 0.71 19.60 -24.07
CA ALA A 62 2.04 19.01 -23.91
C ALA A 62 2.96 19.34 -25.09
N PHE A 63 2.42 19.35 -26.31
CA PHE A 63 3.17 19.73 -27.51
C PHE A 63 3.53 21.22 -27.50
N VAL A 64 2.60 22.09 -27.09
CA VAL A 64 2.88 23.53 -26.89
C VAL A 64 3.99 23.72 -25.85
N ALA A 65 3.92 23.02 -24.71
CA ALA A 65 5.00 23.06 -23.72
C ALA A 65 6.34 22.57 -24.29
N THR A 66 6.31 21.56 -25.16
CA THR A 66 7.52 21.02 -25.82
C THR A 66 8.17 22.06 -26.73
N ILE A 67 7.39 22.78 -27.52
CA ILE A 67 7.88 23.87 -28.39
C ILE A 67 8.55 24.97 -27.56
N VAL A 68 7.95 25.33 -26.41
CA VAL A 68 8.52 26.35 -25.51
C VAL A 68 9.81 25.88 -24.85
N LEU A 69 9.88 24.60 -24.46
CA LEU A 69 11.02 24.05 -23.71
C LEU A 69 12.21 23.70 -24.61
N ILE A 70 11.97 23.34 -25.88
CA ILE A 70 13.00 22.85 -26.81
C ILE A 70 13.14 23.84 -27.97
N PRO A 71 14.16 24.73 -27.93
CA PRO A 71 14.34 25.78 -28.95
C PRO A 71 14.47 25.26 -30.39
N GLY A 72 14.96 24.02 -30.57
CA GLY A 72 15.13 23.41 -31.88
C GLY A 72 13.88 22.77 -32.49
N ILE A 73 12.69 23.05 -31.92
CA ILE A 73 11.40 22.66 -32.48
C ILE A 73 10.58 23.93 -32.69
N THR A 74 10.29 24.25 -33.95
CA THR A 74 9.53 25.45 -34.30
C THR A 74 8.35 25.13 -35.18
N VAL A 75 7.25 25.84 -34.96
CA VAL A 75 5.99 25.67 -35.71
C VAL A 75 5.55 27.01 -36.26
N ARG A 76 5.29 27.07 -37.57
CA ARG A 76 4.88 28.28 -38.28
C ARG A 76 3.37 28.40 -38.51
N GLN A 77 2.61 27.33 -38.29
CA GLN A 77 1.17 27.25 -38.55
C GLN A 77 0.42 26.60 -37.38
N ASP A 78 -0.64 27.21 -36.88
CA ASP A 78 -1.43 26.69 -35.74
C ASP A 78 -2.03 25.28 -35.97
N PRO A 79 -2.54 24.91 -37.17
CA PRO A 79 -3.04 23.55 -37.42
C PRO A 79 -1.96 22.46 -37.27
N ALA A 80 -0.69 22.81 -37.46
CA ALA A 80 0.43 21.88 -37.34
C ALA A 80 0.63 21.42 -35.89
N VAL A 81 0.38 22.31 -34.92
CA VAL A 81 0.45 22.00 -33.48
C VAL A 81 -0.54 20.90 -33.15
N VAL A 82 -1.79 21.06 -33.61
CA VAL A 82 -2.87 20.10 -33.37
C VAL A 82 -2.60 18.78 -34.08
N LEU A 83 -2.24 18.82 -35.37
CA LEU A 83 -1.95 17.62 -36.15
C LEU A 83 -0.78 16.83 -35.58
N ALA A 84 0.34 17.48 -35.27
CA ALA A 84 1.51 16.83 -34.69
C ALA A 84 1.19 16.22 -33.32
N ALA A 85 0.51 16.95 -32.44
CA ALA A 85 0.09 16.45 -31.14
C ALA A 85 -0.81 15.20 -31.26
N LEU A 86 -1.79 15.22 -32.16
CA LEU A 86 -2.71 14.10 -32.39
C LEU A 86 -1.99 12.88 -33.00
N VAL A 87 -1.08 13.08 -33.95
CA VAL A 87 -0.28 11.99 -34.52
C VAL A 87 0.61 11.36 -33.45
N LEU A 88 1.32 12.17 -32.66
CA LEU A 88 2.17 11.69 -31.58
C LEU A 88 1.36 10.95 -30.50
N ALA A 89 0.20 11.49 -30.12
CA ALA A 89 -0.71 10.86 -29.17
C ALA A 89 -1.24 9.52 -29.68
N THR A 90 -1.67 9.47 -30.95
CA THR A 90 -2.21 8.27 -31.59
C THR A 90 -1.13 7.20 -31.74
N LEU A 91 0.05 7.59 -32.22
CA LEU A 91 1.21 6.70 -32.32
C LEU A 91 1.54 6.11 -30.96
N THR A 92 1.61 6.95 -29.93
CA THR A 92 1.90 6.49 -28.56
C THR A 92 0.80 5.55 -28.06
N ALA A 93 -0.47 5.87 -28.27
CA ALA A 93 -1.59 5.05 -27.83
C ALA A 93 -1.64 3.67 -28.51
N LEU A 94 -1.31 3.59 -29.79
CA LEU A 94 -1.33 2.36 -30.58
C LEU A 94 -0.06 1.51 -30.37
N LEU A 95 1.10 2.16 -30.32
CA LEU A 95 2.39 1.48 -30.28
C LEU A 95 2.76 1.00 -28.86
N ARG A 96 2.35 1.75 -27.83
CA ARG A 96 2.71 1.44 -26.44
C ARG A 96 2.25 0.04 -25.99
N PRO A 97 1.02 -0.43 -26.28
CA PRO A 97 0.63 -1.81 -25.97
C PRO A 97 1.54 -2.86 -26.63
N VAL A 98 1.96 -2.61 -27.88
CA VAL A 98 2.86 -3.49 -28.63
C VAL A 98 4.26 -3.50 -28.01
N LEU A 99 4.83 -2.33 -27.71
CA LEU A 99 6.14 -2.22 -27.05
C LEU A 99 6.14 -2.84 -25.66
N ILE A 100 5.07 -2.66 -24.89
CA ILE A 100 4.90 -3.33 -23.59
C ILE A 100 4.88 -4.85 -23.82
N GLY A 101 4.04 -5.36 -24.72
CA GLY A 101 3.95 -6.79 -24.98
C GLY A 101 5.28 -7.44 -25.41
N LEU A 102 6.08 -6.73 -26.22
CA LEU A 102 7.35 -7.23 -26.73
C LEU A 102 8.53 -7.06 -25.76
N LEU A 103 8.64 -5.90 -25.11
CA LEU A 103 9.84 -5.48 -24.39
C LEU A 103 9.70 -5.56 -22.86
N SER A 104 8.47 -5.58 -22.32
CA SER A 104 8.26 -5.65 -20.86
C SER A 104 8.81 -6.91 -20.19
N PRO A 105 8.90 -8.10 -20.86
CA PRO A 105 9.57 -9.25 -20.25
C PRO A 105 11.06 -9.05 -19.99
N PHE A 106 11.71 -8.14 -20.73
CA PHE A 106 13.16 -7.91 -20.65
C PHE A 106 13.52 -6.74 -19.75
N SER A 107 12.90 -5.57 -19.99
CA SER A 107 13.14 -4.36 -19.21
C SER A 107 12.12 -3.30 -19.59
N VAL A 108 11.52 -2.64 -18.60
CA VAL A 108 10.60 -1.53 -18.90
C VAL A 108 11.35 -0.21 -19.10
N ILE A 109 12.62 -0.11 -18.69
CA ILE A 109 13.50 0.97 -19.16
C ILE A 109 13.66 0.86 -20.69
N LEU A 110 13.73 -0.36 -21.22
CA LEU A 110 13.77 -0.60 -22.67
C LEU A 110 12.44 -0.19 -23.34
N VAL A 111 11.30 -0.47 -22.72
CA VAL A 111 9.98 0.01 -23.21
C VAL A 111 9.96 1.55 -23.25
N ALA A 112 10.45 2.21 -22.20
CA ALA A 112 10.49 3.68 -22.11
C ALA A 112 11.42 4.27 -23.18
N ALA A 113 12.64 3.75 -23.28
CA ALA A 113 13.62 4.16 -24.28
C ALA A 113 13.09 3.93 -25.71
N ALA A 114 12.52 2.77 -26.01
CA ALA A 114 11.91 2.48 -27.30
C ALA A 114 10.76 3.43 -27.62
N THR A 115 9.94 3.78 -26.62
CA THR A 115 8.84 4.75 -26.80
C THR A 115 9.39 6.14 -27.15
N ILE A 116 10.41 6.62 -26.45
CA ILE A 116 11.09 7.89 -26.73
C ILE A 116 11.71 7.87 -28.12
N LEU A 117 12.41 6.79 -28.49
CA LEU A 117 13.04 6.66 -29.81
C LEU A 117 12.02 6.69 -30.94
N VAL A 118 10.90 5.98 -30.82
CA VAL A 118 9.86 5.97 -31.86
C VAL A 118 9.14 7.32 -31.92
N GLN A 119 8.89 7.98 -30.79
CA GLN A 119 8.38 9.35 -30.78
C GLN A 119 9.36 10.32 -31.45
N GLY A 120 10.67 10.22 -31.15
CA GLY A 120 11.70 11.03 -31.80
C GLY A 120 11.75 10.80 -33.31
N LEU A 121 11.61 9.55 -33.76
CA LEU A 121 11.46 9.24 -35.18
C LEU A 121 10.20 9.89 -35.78
N ALA A 122 9.09 9.89 -35.05
CA ALA A 122 7.86 10.55 -35.49
C ALA A 122 8.03 12.07 -35.61
N PHE A 123 8.77 12.72 -34.71
CA PHE A 123 9.15 14.13 -34.84
C PHE A 123 9.93 14.38 -36.14
N LEU A 124 10.92 13.53 -36.45
CA LEU A 124 11.69 13.64 -37.69
C LEU A 124 10.83 13.44 -38.94
N VAL A 125 9.90 12.47 -38.91
CA VAL A 125 8.97 12.24 -40.02
C VAL A 125 8.01 13.41 -40.20
N LEU A 126 7.42 13.91 -39.11
CA LEU A 126 6.51 15.06 -39.15
C LEU A 126 7.21 16.31 -39.67
N ALA A 127 8.50 16.51 -39.36
CA ALA A 127 9.30 17.61 -39.88
C ALA A 127 9.56 17.55 -41.40
N ARG A 128 9.35 16.39 -42.04
CA ARG A 128 9.45 16.24 -43.51
C ARG A 128 8.14 16.52 -44.23
N LEU A 129 7.02 16.59 -43.50
CA LEU A 129 5.74 16.91 -44.10
C LEU A 129 5.62 18.43 -44.29
N PRO A 130 4.93 18.89 -45.35
CA PRO A 130 4.72 20.32 -45.61
C PRO A 130 3.64 20.91 -44.68
N ILE A 131 3.76 20.65 -43.38
CA ILE A 131 2.82 21.07 -42.33
C ILE A 131 3.35 22.24 -41.52
N GLY A 132 4.56 22.75 -41.80
CA GLY A 132 5.11 23.91 -41.10
C GLY A 132 5.72 23.62 -39.72
N LEU A 133 6.07 22.36 -39.44
CA LEU A 133 6.90 21.92 -38.31
C LEU A 133 8.35 21.78 -38.76
N THR A 134 9.29 22.42 -38.07
CA THR A 134 10.73 22.29 -38.32
C THR A 134 11.44 21.80 -37.07
N VAL A 135 12.38 20.86 -37.25
CA VAL A 135 13.18 20.25 -36.19
C VAL A 135 14.64 20.31 -36.62
N ASP A 136 15.49 20.95 -35.81
CA ASP A 136 16.87 21.28 -36.19
C ASP A 136 17.78 20.05 -36.38
N GLY A 137 17.45 18.93 -35.74
CA GLY A 137 18.16 17.68 -35.92
C GLY A 137 17.67 16.52 -35.04
N PRO A 138 18.34 15.35 -35.12
CA PRO A 138 17.99 14.17 -34.32
C PRO A 138 18.04 14.41 -32.81
N GLU A 139 18.96 15.25 -32.35
CA GLU A 139 19.07 15.63 -30.93
C GLU A 139 17.81 16.37 -30.46
N SER A 140 17.38 17.40 -31.19
CA SER A 140 16.16 18.16 -30.91
C SER A 140 14.91 17.28 -30.98
N ALA A 141 14.88 16.28 -31.87
CA ALA A 141 13.79 15.31 -31.95
C ALA A 141 13.72 14.40 -30.71
N VAL A 142 14.87 13.92 -30.22
CA VAL A 142 14.93 13.10 -29.00
C VAL A 142 14.58 13.93 -27.76
N LEU A 143 15.16 15.12 -27.60
CA LEU A 143 14.84 16.03 -26.50
C LEU A 143 13.36 16.46 -26.55
N GLY A 144 12.83 16.72 -27.75
CA GLY A 144 11.41 16.99 -27.99
C GLY A 144 10.51 15.85 -27.57
N SER A 145 10.84 14.62 -27.95
CA SER A 145 10.08 13.43 -27.54
C SER A 145 10.09 13.23 -26.02
N LEU A 146 11.23 13.46 -25.37
CA LEU A 146 11.35 13.39 -23.91
C LEU A 146 10.51 14.48 -23.23
N ALA A 147 10.63 15.74 -23.67
CA ALA A 147 9.86 16.86 -23.13
C ALA A 147 8.35 16.66 -23.34
N PHE A 148 7.93 16.20 -24.52
CA PHE A 148 6.55 15.86 -24.81
C PHE A 148 6.01 14.76 -23.91
N ALA A 149 6.78 13.68 -23.72
CA ALA A 149 6.41 12.59 -22.83
C ALA A 149 6.27 13.05 -21.37
N VAL A 150 7.21 13.85 -20.87
CA VAL A 150 7.19 14.41 -19.51
C VAL A 150 6.02 15.38 -19.33
N ALA A 151 5.83 16.33 -20.25
CA ALA A 151 4.73 17.28 -20.19
C ALA A 151 3.36 16.59 -20.26
N THR A 152 3.21 15.61 -21.16
CA THR A 152 2.00 14.78 -21.24
C THR A 152 1.75 14.05 -19.94
N ALA A 153 2.78 13.46 -19.34
CA ALA A 153 2.65 12.73 -18.09
C ALA A 153 2.28 13.63 -16.90
N ILE A 154 2.88 14.82 -16.79
CA ILE A 154 2.55 15.82 -15.75
C ILE A 154 1.13 16.34 -15.93
N LEU A 155 0.77 16.78 -17.14
CA LEU A 155 -0.56 17.31 -17.44
C LEU A 155 -1.64 16.24 -17.24
N THR A 156 -1.38 15.01 -17.69
CA THR A 156 -2.30 13.89 -17.44
C THR A 156 -2.40 13.62 -15.96
N ALA A 157 -1.29 13.59 -15.21
CA ALA A 157 -1.32 13.34 -13.77
C ALA A 157 -2.08 14.44 -13.01
N GLY A 158 -1.92 15.71 -13.39
CA GLY A 158 -2.60 16.86 -12.79
C GLY A 158 -4.08 16.99 -13.17
N LEU A 159 -4.45 16.67 -14.41
CA LEU A 159 -5.84 16.72 -14.88
C LEU A 159 -6.62 15.42 -14.62
N SER A 160 -5.90 14.31 -14.41
CA SER A 160 -6.47 12.99 -14.08
C SER A 160 -6.23 12.60 -12.62
N ILE A 161 -6.05 13.60 -11.74
CA ILE A 161 -6.08 13.41 -10.27
C ILE A 161 -7.44 12.79 -9.95
N GLY A 162 -7.47 11.47 -9.72
CA GLY A 162 -8.67 10.70 -9.39
C GLY A 162 -9.21 9.74 -10.45
N ASP A 163 -8.59 9.56 -11.62
CA ASP A 163 -9.09 8.55 -12.60
C ASP A 163 -8.51 7.14 -12.36
N ASP A 164 -8.73 6.59 -11.16
CA ASP A 164 -8.27 5.25 -10.78
C ASP A 164 -8.92 4.16 -11.66
N ASN A 165 -10.11 4.43 -12.21
CA ASN A 165 -10.78 3.55 -13.17
C ASN A 165 -9.93 3.29 -14.43
N SER A 166 -9.22 4.29 -14.94
CA SER A 166 -8.34 4.10 -16.11
C SER A 166 -7.14 3.20 -15.79
N PHE A 167 -6.53 3.41 -14.62
CA PHE A 167 -5.39 2.63 -14.16
C PHE A 167 -5.80 1.17 -13.92
N PHE A 168 -6.77 0.93 -13.03
CA PHE A 168 -7.21 -0.42 -12.70
C PHE A 168 -7.93 -1.12 -13.85
N GLY A 169 -8.58 -0.38 -14.75
CA GLY A 169 -9.15 -0.96 -15.97
C GLY A 169 -8.10 -1.49 -16.94
N THR A 170 -6.95 -0.82 -17.04
CA THR A 170 -5.80 -1.33 -17.81
C THR A 170 -5.23 -2.59 -17.15
N LEU A 171 -5.06 -2.57 -15.83
CA LEU A 171 -4.60 -3.71 -15.05
C LEU A 171 -5.52 -4.92 -15.24
N VAL A 172 -6.82 -4.75 -15.03
CA VAL A 172 -7.83 -5.82 -15.18
C VAL A 172 -7.81 -6.42 -16.57
N ARG A 173 -7.70 -5.60 -17.62
CA ARG A 173 -7.58 -6.09 -19.00
C ARG A 173 -6.33 -6.95 -19.23
N GLN A 174 -5.21 -6.57 -18.63
CA GLN A 174 -3.97 -7.34 -18.71
C GLN A 174 -4.07 -8.64 -17.92
N LEU A 175 -4.64 -8.60 -16.72
CA LEU A 175 -4.86 -9.79 -15.88
C LEU A 175 -5.84 -10.76 -16.54
N ALA A 176 -6.93 -10.27 -17.13
CA ALA A 176 -7.89 -11.08 -17.88
C ALA A 176 -7.24 -11.80 -19.07
N ALA A 177 -6.32 -11.12 -19.78
CA ALA A 177 -5.56 -11.71 -20.87
C ALA A 177 -4.58 -12.78 -20.38
N ARG A 178 -3.91 -12.54 -19.26
CA ARG A 178 -2.86 -13.41 -18.71
C ARG A 178 -3.42 -14.63 -17.99
N HIS A 179 -4.51 -14.44 -17.25
CA HIS A 179 -5.20 -15.49 -16.48
C HIS A 179 -6.41 -16.04 -17.23
N ARG A 180 -6.37 -16.01 -18.57
CA ARG A 180 -7.44 -16.52 -19.43
C ARG A 180 -7.71 -18.02 -19.20
N ASP A 181 -6.64 -18.76 -18.87
CA ASP A 181 -6.66 -20.21 -18.68
C ASP A 181 -6.98 -20.61 -17.22
N THR A 182 -7.22 -19.63 -16.34
CA THR A 182 -7.67 -19.89 -14.97
C THR A 182 -9.08 -20.50 -15.02
N ALA A 183 -9.26 -21.66 -14.39
CA ALA A 183 -10.54 -22.34 -14.33
C ALA A 183 -11.61 -21.44 -13.67
N ARG A 184 -12.73 -21.25 -14.35
CA ARG A 184 -13.89 -20.54 -13.81
C ARG A 184 -14.64 -21.43 -12.83
N THR A 185 -15.14 -20.84 -11.75
CA THR A 185 -15.91 -21.56 -10.73
C THR A 185 -17.04 -20.69 -10.19
N ASP A 186 -18.17 -21.30 -9.86
CA ASP A 186 -19.30 -20.62 -9.22
C ASP A 186 -19.22 -20.65 -7.69
N ARG A 187 -18.23 -21.36 -7.11
CA ARG A 187 -18.03 -21.39 -5.66
C ARG A 187 -17.51 -20.04 -5.18
N PRO A 188 -18.22 -19.36 -4.26
CA PRO A 188 -17.79 -18.04 -3.80
C PRO A 188 -16.46 -18.11 -3.05
N GLY A 189 -15.59 -17.14 -3.31
CA GLY A 189 -14.47 -16.80 -2.44
C GLY A 189 -14.82 -15.64 -1.50
N VAL A 190 -13.91 -15.31 -0.59
CA VAL A 190 -14.07 -14.19 0.35
C VAL A 190 -12.87 -13.25 0.28
N VAL A 191 -13.14 -11.95 0.16
CA VAL A 191 -12.15 -10.88 0.29
C VAL A 191 -12.40 -10.15 1.61
N PHE A 192 -11.47 -10.30 2.54
CA PHE A 192 -11.40 -9.53 3.77
C PHE A 192 -10.61 -8.26 3.54
N ILE A 193 -11.22 -7.12 3.84
CA ILE A 193 -10.62 -5.78 3.74
C ILE A 193 -10.57 -5.22 5.16
N GLN A 194 -9.40 -5.22 5.76
CA GLN A 194 -9.16 -4.57 7.05
C GLN A 194 -8.88 -3.08 6.81
N ILE A 195 -9.67 -2.22 7.44
CA ILE A 195 -9.36 -0.80 7.60
C ILE A 195 -8.76 -0.65 9.00
N ASP A 196 -7.45 -0.52 9.06
CA ASP A 196 -6.68 -0.44 10.31
C ASP A 196 -7.16 0.77 11.15
N GLY A 197 -7.35 0.58 12.45
CA GLY A 197 -7.67 1.66 13.41
C GLY A 197 -9.05 2.32 13.32
N LEU A 198 -9.97 1.84 12.46
CA LEU A 198 -11.28 2.45 12.25
C LEU A 198 -12.31 2.06 13.32
N ALA A 199 -12.69 3.05 14.15
CA ALA A 199 -13.78 2.90 15.10
C ALA A 199 -15.17 2.96 14.43
N ARG A 200 -16.11 2.11 14.89
CA ARG A 200 -17.49 2.08 14.39
C ARG A 200 -18.20 3.45 14.34
N PRO A 201 -18.16 4.30 15.39
CA PRO A 201 -18.85 5.59 15.35
C PRO A 201 -18.37 6.48 14.18
N ILE A 202 -17.07 6.42 13.86
CA ILE A 202 -16.47 7.19 12.76
C ILE A 202 -16.99 6.68 11.40
N LEU A 203 -17.08 5.36 11.24
CA LEU A 203 -17.67 4.76 10.04
C LEU A 203 -19.12 5.20 9.86
N GLU A 204 -19.95 5.09 10.90
CA GLU A 204 -21.36 5.49 10.85
C GLU A 204 -21.52 6.97 10.48
N ASP A 205 -20.68 7.84 11.02
CA ASP A 205 -20.65 9.26 10.66
C ASP A 205 -20.27 9.48 9.20
N GLN A 206 -19.28 8.75 8.66
CA GLN A 206 -18.90 8.88 7.25
C GLN A 206 -19.98 8.34 6.30
N LEU A 207 -20.69 7.28 6.69
CA LEU A 207 -21.83 6.75 5.94
C LEU A 207 -22.96 7.78 5.90
N ARG A 208 -23.31 8.38 7.04
CA ARG A 208 -24.34 9.45 7.14
C ARG A 208 -23.94 10.71 6.36
N ALA A 209 -22.66 11.09 6.41
CA ALA A 209 -22.13 12.25 5.70
C ALA A 209 -21.96 12.05 4.19
N GLY A 210 -22.26 10.86 3.65
CA GLY A 210 -22.11 10.55 2.22
C GLY A 210 -20.66 10.48 1.75
N ARG A 211 -19.70 10.32 2.66
CA ARG A 211 -18.25 10.26 2.35
C ARG A 211 -17.75 8.87 2.02
N ALA A 212 -18.52 7.83 2.35
CA ALA A 212 -18.27 6.44 1.98
C ALA A 212 -19.44 5.90 1.12
N PRO A 213 -19.62 6.39 -0.13
CA PRO A 213 -20.78 6.07 -0.95
C PRO A 213 -20.91 4.59 -1.34
N ASN A 214 -19.82 3.84 -1.50
CA ASN A 214 -19.88 2.42 -1.86
C ASN A 214 -20.34 1.57 -0.66
N LEU A 215 -19.72 1.76 0.51
CA LEU A 215 -20.13 1.11 1.74
C LEU A 215 -21.58 1.49 2.11
N ALA A 216 -21.94 2.77 1.97
CA ALA A 216 -23.29 3.23 2.24
C ALA A 216 -24.32 2.63 1.26
N ARG A 217 -23.93 2.36 0.01
CA ARG A 217 -24.77 1.63 -0.95
C ARG A 217 -25.00 0.19 -0.48
N TRP A 218 -23.96 -0.53 -0.08
CA TRP A 218 -24.10 -1.92 0.43
C TRP A 218 -25.05 -2.00 1.62
N VAL A 219 -24.94 -1.08 2.58
CA VAL A 219 -25.81 -1.03 3.75
C VAL A 219 -27.25 -0.70 3.36
N ARG A 220 -27.48 0.32 2.50
CA ARG A 220 -28.84 0.71 2.08
C ARG A 220 -29.53 -0.37 1.23
N ALA A 221 -28.77 -1.06 0.38
CA ALA A 221 -29.28 -2.16 -0.44
C ALA A 221 -29.55 -3.44 0.37
N LYS A 222 -29.14 -3.49 1.64
CA LYS A 222 -29.15 -4.67 2.51
C LYS A 222 -28.29 -5.82 2.00
N ASP A 223 -27.27 -5.51 1.21
CA ASP A 223 -26.23 -6.46 0.78
C ASP A 223 -25.27 -6.79 1.93
N MET A 224 -25.13 -5.87 2.90
CA MET A 224 -24.31 -6.03 4.10
C MET A 224 -24.94 -5.38 5.33
N THR A 225 -24.51 -5.85 6.51
CA THR A 225 -24.87 -5.30 7.82
C THR A 225 -23.63 -4.73 8.51
N VAL A 226 -23.81 -3.62 9.24
CA VAL A 226 -22.76 -3.09 10.11
C VAL A 226 -22.92 -3.75 11.48
N ASP A 227 -21.93 -4.55 11.87
CA ASP A 227 -21.89 -5.20 13.17
C ASP A 227 -20.76 -4.63 14.05
N THR A 228 -20.80 -4.92 15.34
CA THR A 228 -19.74 -4.56 16.29
C THR A 228 -19.11 -5.79 16.87
N TRP A 229 -17.79 -5.77 16.90
CA TRP A 229 -17.02 -6.70 17.70
C TRP A 229 -16.10 -5.90 18.61
N GLN A 230 -15.80 -6.46 19.77
CA GLN A 230 -14.93 -5.83 20.75
C GLN A 230 -13.56 -6.49 20.66
N PRO A 231 -12.51 -5.77 20.22
CA PRO A 231 -11.16 -6.31 20.26
C PRO A 231 -10.75 -6.55 21.71
N LEU A 232 -10.03 -7.65 21.95
CA LEU A 232 -9.48 -7.97 23.26
C LEU A 232 -8.37 -6.97 23.62
N LEU A 233 -8.05 -6.87 24.92
CA LEU A 233 -6.91 -6.09 25.38
C LEU A 233 -5.62 -6.93 25.25
N PRO A 234 -4.55 -6.42 24.61
CA PRO A 234 -4.42 -5.09 24.03
C PRO A 234 -5.11 -4.95 22.66
N SER A 235 -5.85 -3.86 22.46
CA SER A 235 -6.55 -3.57 21.20
C SER A 235 -5.58 -2.99 20.17
N GLN A 236 -4.76 -3.86 19.57
CA GLN A 236 -3.65 -3.49 18.69
C GLN A 236 -3.52 -4.50 17.54
N THR A 237 -3.04 -4.04 16.39
CA THR A 237 -2.95 -4.79 15.13
C THR A 237 -2.38 -6.20 15.29
N SER A 238 -1.28 -6.38 16.05
CA SER A 238 -0.64 -7.69 16.20
C SER A 238 -1.50 -8.71 16.92
N ALA A 239 -2.14 -8.33 18.02
CA ALA A 239 -3.02 -9.20 18.77
C ALA A 239 -4.34 -9.46 18.02
N SER A 240 -4.92 -8.43 17.41
CA SER A 240 -6.16 -8.58 16.63
C SER A 240 -5.94 -9.44 15.38
N GLN A 241 -4.91 -9.18 14.58
CA GLN A 241 -4.63 -10.00 13.40
C GLN A 241 -4.26 -11.44 13.77
N ALA A 242 -3.54 -11.67 14.87
CA ALA A 242 -3.28 -13.04 15.34
C ALA A 242 -4.58 -13.79 15.65
N GLY A 243 -5.51 -13.15 16.36
CA GLY A 243 -6.83 -13.70 16.64
C GLY A 243 -7.66 -13.97 15.37
N VAL A 244 -7.69 -13.02 14.44
CA VAL A 244 -8.48 -13.14 13.19
C VAL A 244 -7.89 -14.17 12.23
N LEU A 245 -6.57 -14.17 12.04
CA LEU A 245 -5.90 -14.98 11.02
C LEU A 245 -5.49 -16.37 11.50
N HIS A 246 -5.23 -16.55 12.80
CA HIS A 246 -4.75 -17.82 13.37
C HIS A 246 -5.64 -18.36 14.50
N GLY A 247 -6.70 -17.64 14.89
CA GLY A 247 -7.57 -18.06 16.00
C GLY A 247 -6.90 -18.04 17.38
N ASN A 248 -5.70 -17.46 17.48
CA ASN A 248 -4.89 -17.44 18.69
C ASN A 248 -4.14 -16.10 18.78
N ASN A 249 -4.31 -15.39 19.88
CA ASN A 249 -3.60 -14.14 20.18
C ASN A 249 -2.84 -14.18 21.52
N ASP A 250 -2.59 -15.38 22.05
CA ASP A 250 -1.85 -15.58 23.30
C ASP A 250 -0.40 -15.12 23.18
N GLY A 251 0.14 -14.61 24.29
CA GLY A 251 1.55 -14.22 24.38
C GLY A 251 1.92 -12.93 23.64
N ILE A 252 0.93 -12.13 23.23
CA ILE A 252 1.12 -10.80 22.60
C ILE A 252 0.59 -9.72 23.56
N PRO A 253 1.41 -9.23 24.52
CA PRO A 253 0.96 -8.31 25.56
C PRO A 253 0.85 -6.85 25.10
N ALA A 254 1.48 -6.51 23.98
CA ALA A 254 1.41 -5.21 23.33
C ALA A 254 2.00 -5.26 21.91
N PHE A 255 1.91 -4.15 21.17
CA PHE A 255 2.53 -3.94 19.88
C PHE A 255 4.05 -3.96 20.00
N ARG A 256 4.59 -3.42 21.09
CA ARG A 256 6.00 -3.51 21.44
C ARG A 256 6.18 -3.84 22.92
N TRP A 257 7.08 -4.74 23.25
CA TRP A 257 7.32 -5.16 24.64
C TRP A 257 8.73 -5.71 24.83
N TRP A 258 9.21 -5.68 26.07
CA TRP A 258 10.48 -6.30 26.43
C TRP A 258 10.30 -7.80 26.66
N GLU A 259 11.01 -8.61 25.89
CA GLU A 259 11.08 -10.05 26.07
C GLU A 259 12.22 -10.41 27.02
N LYS A 260 11.87 -10.88 28.23
CA LYS A 260 12.88 -11.27 29.23
C LYS A 260 13.69 -12.52 28.83
N ARG A 261 13.06 -13.50 28.16
CA ARG A 261 13.74 -14.74 27.73
C ARG A 261 14.84 -14.45 26.70
N GLY A 262 14.55 -13.57 25.74
CA GLY A 262 15.48 -13.16 24.68
C GLY A 262 16.28 -11.89 25.00
N GLN A 263 16.06 -11.29 26.17
CA GLN A 263 16.63 -10.02 26.61
C GLN A 263 16.66 -8.95 25.52
N ARG A 264 15.52 -8.77 24.86
CA ARG A 264 15.39 -7.87 23.70
C ARG A 264 14.01 -7.27 23.63
N LEU A 265 13.90 -6.13 22.95
CA LEU A 265 12.61 -5.57 22.59
C LEU A 265 12.06 -6.34 21.39
N LEU A 266 10.80 -6.78 21.50
CA LEU A 266 9.99 -7.23 20.37
C LEU A 266 9.15 -6.05 19.88
N VAL A 267 9.15 -5.80 18.57
CA VAL A 267 8.31 -4.78 17.93
C VAL A 267 7.54 -5.44 16.80
N SER A 268 6.21 -5.44 16.89
CA SER A 268 5.34 -6.27 16.06
C SER A 268 5.55 -6.09 14.55
N ASN A 269 5.84 -4.87 14.09
CA ASN A 269 6.04 -4.55 12.68
C ASN A 269 7.46 -4.84 12.14
N HIS A 270 8.41 -5.21 13.00
CA HIS A 270 9.74 -5.62 12.57
C HIS A 270 9.67 -7.03 11.98
N PRO A 271 10.17 -7.29 10.76
CA PRO A 271 9.96 -8.58 10.10
C PRO A 271 10.40 -9.81 10.90
N ALA A 272 11.58 -9.74 11.53
CA ALA A 272 12.09 -10.84 12.36
C ALA A 272 11.21 -11.09 13.62
N ASP A 273 10.63 -10.03 14.17
CA ASP A 273 9.78 -10.10 15.36
C ASP A 273 8.37 -10.56 15.00
N ALA A 274 7.80 -10.03 13.91
CA ALA A 274 6.55 -10.49 13.32
C ALA A 274 6.60 -12.00 13.01
N ARG A 275 7.73 -12.48 12.49
CA ARG A 275 7.95 -13.91 12.24
C ARG A 275 7.97 -14.73 13.51
N GLU A 276 8.62 -14.24 14.56
CA GLU A 276 8.64 -14.92 15.86
C GLU A 276 7.24 -14.93 16.51
N ILE A 277 6.46 -13.85 16.36
CA ILE A 277 5.05 -13.81 16.77
C ILE A 277 4.25 -14.87 15.99
N MET A 278 4.34 -14.86 14.66
CA MET A 278 3.65 -15.81 13.79
C MET A 278 3.99 -17.27 14.15
N ARG A 279 5.28 -17.56 14.38
CA ARG A 279 5.75 -18.90 14.78
C ARG A 279 5.13 -19.40 16.09
N ARG A 280 4.75 -18.49 16.99
CA ARG A 280 4.12 -18.82 18.29
C ARG A 280 2.63 -19.06 18.18
N VAL A 281 1.93 -18.31 17.31
CA VAL A 281 0.47 -18.35 17.21
C VAL A 281 -0.04 -19.28 16.10
N SER A 282 0.75 -19.53 15.06
CA SER A 282 0.37 -20.38 13.94
C SER A 282 0.35 -21.87 14.33
N ASN A 283 -0.67 -22.57 13.86
CA ASN A 283 -0.79 -24.03 13.88
C ASN A 283 -0.65 -24.65 12.48
N GLY A 284 -0.33 -23.85 11.46
CA GLY A 284 -0.27 -24.27 10.05
C GLY A 284 -1.64 -24.38 9.34
N ASP A 285 -2.74 -24.08 10.03
CA ASP A 285 -4.13 -24.12 9.53
C ASP A 285 -4.85 -22.79 9.78
N GLY A 286 -4.14 -21.67 9.60
CA GLY A 286 -4.72 -20.33 9.65
C GLY A 286 -5.74 -20.08 8.53
N LEU A 287 -6.44 -18.94 8.62
CA LEU A 287 -7.54 -18.53 7.73
C LEU A 287 -7.21 -18.64 6.24
N LEU A 288 -5.94 -18.51 5.87
CA LEU A 288 -5.46 -18.44 4.48
C LEU A 288 -4.68 -19.69 4.03
N ALA A 289 -4.57 -20.73 4.86
CA ALA A 289 -3.79 -21.95 4.59
C ALA A 289 -4.17 -22.66 3.29
N ASN A 290 -5.47 -22.64 2.94
CA ASN A 290 -6.03 -23.40 1.84
C ASN A 290 -6.02 -22.64 0.50
N GLY A 291 -4.84 -22.21 0.05
CA GLY A 291 -4.65 -21.52 -1.24
C GLY A 291 -4.90 -20.00 -1.20
N GLY A 292 -5.05 -19.43 0.00
CA GLY A 292 -5.36 -18.03 0.22
C GLY A 292 -4.16 -17.10 0.02
N ALA A 293 -4.45 -15.79 0.07
CA ALA A 293 -3.47 -14.73 -0.11
C ALA A 293 -3.50 -13.70 1.04
N SER A 294 -2.32 -13.39 1.58
CA SER A 294 -2.10 -12.35 2.60
C SER A 294 -1.43 -11.14 1.98
N ILE A 295 -2.01 -9.95 2.11
CA ILE A 295 -1.55 -8.73 1.44
C ILE A 295 -1.45 -7.58 2.43
N GLY A 296 -0.23 -7.10 2.70
CA GLY A 296 0.00 -5.92 3.54
C GLY A 296 -0.13 -6.15 5.05
N ASN A 297 -0.34 -7.40 5.48
CA ASN A 297 -0.62 -7.76 6.87
C ASN A 297 0.63 -7.79 7.75
N LEU A 298 0.44 -7.91 9.07
CA LEU A 298 1.52 -8.27 9.98
C LEU A 298 1.86 -9.76 9.90
N LEU A 299 0.83 -10.59 9.96
CA LEU A 299 0.89 -12.05 9.98
C LEU A 299 0.29 -12.63 8.70
N SER A 300 0.73 -13.82 8.29
CA SER A 300 0.31 -14.39 7.00
C SER A 300 -1.01 -15.14 7.04
N GLY A 301 -1.54 -15.53 8.21
CA GLY A 301 -2.67 -16.46 8.28
C GLY A 301 -2.39 -17.81 7.62
N ASP A 302 -1.11 -18.20 7.56
CA ASP A 302 -0.61 -19.39 6.85
C ASP A 302 -0.85 -19.37 5.33
N ALA A 303 -1.01 -18.18 4.75
CA ALA A 303 -1.28 -18.01 3.33
C ALA A 303 -0.26 -18.69 2.42
N THR A 304 -0.75 -19.37 1.38
CA THR A 304 0.09 -19.93 0.31
C THR A 304 0.85 -18.85 -0.46
N ARG A 305 0.24 -17.67 -0.60
CA ARG A 305 0.86 -16.48 -1.22
C ARG A 305 0.80 -15.32 -0.25
N SER A 306 1.93 -14.65 -0.08
CA SER A 306 2.08 -13.55 0.87
C SER A 306 2.82 -12.41 0.18
N TYR A 307 2.29 -11.20 0.33
CA TYR A 307 2.83 -9.99 -0.26
C TYR A 307 2.85 -8.90 0.79
N LEU A 308 3.96 -8.17 0.92
CA LEU A 308 4.10 -7.05 1.85
C LEU A 308 3.73 -7.41 3.30
N THR A 309 3.83 -8.69 3.67
CA THR A 309 3.43 -9.18 4.99
C THR A 309 4.64 -9.25 5.91
N ALA A 310 4.60 -8.56 7.06
CA ALA A 310 5.78 -8.39 7.91
C ALA A 310 6.43 -9.71 8.33
N ALA A 311 5.65 -10.73 8.68
CA ALA A 311 6.20 -12.01 9.16
C ALA A 311 6.89 -12.86 8.08
N THR A 312 6.51 -12.71 6.80
CA THR A 312 7.07 -13.53 5.70
C THR A 312 8.14 -12.78 4.90
N ILE A 313 8.20 -11.45 5.03
CA ILE A 313 9.08 -10.62 4.22
C ILE A 313 10.56 -10.80 4.63
N ASP A 314 11.27 -11.68 3.92
CA ASP A 314 12.72 -11.89 4.08
C ASP A 314 13.52 -10.94 3.18
N ASP A 315 13.14 -10.91 1.89
CA ASP A 315 13.60 -9.93 0.92
C ASP A 315 12.36 -9.41 0.20
N PRO A 316 11.89 -8.20 0.57
CA PRO A 316 10.76 -7.56 -0.08
C PRO A 316 10.90 -7.58 -1.59
N ALA A 317 12.06 -7.21 -2.14
CA ALA A 317 12.26 -7.14 -3.59
C ALA A 317 12.11 -8.53 -4.25
N ARG A 318 12.39 -9.62 -3.54
CA ARG A 318 12.25 -10.99 -4.04
C ARG A 318 10.82 -11.52 -3.95
N GLU A 319 10.08 -11.20 -2.90
CA GLU A 319 8.63 -11.50 -2.80
C GLU A 319 7.85 -10.66 -3.81
N LEU A 320 8.21 -9.39 -3.95
CA LEU A 320 7.66 -8.48 -4.95
C LEU A 320 7.93 -8.97 -6.38
N ARG A 321 9.13 -9.48 -6.68
CA ARG A 321 9.44 -10.10 -7.99
C ARG A 321 8.61 -11.33 -8.37
N ARG A 322 7.85 -11.92 -7.44
CA ARG A 322 6.94 -13.05 -7.74
C ARG A 322 5.56 -12.62 -8.23
N SER A 323 5.20 -11.34 -8.06
CA SER A 323 3.97 -10.77 -8.59
C SER A 323 4.28 -9.93 -9.83
N HIS A 324 3.52 -10.18 -10.89
CA HIS A 324 3.71 -9.47 -12.15
C HIS A 324 3.06 -8.09 -12.18
N VAL A 325 2.19 -7.81 -11.21
CA VAL A 325 1.65 -6.46 -11.00
C VAL A 325 2.78 -5.48 -10.81
N LEU A 326 3.91 -5.89 -10.24
CA LEU A 326 5.00 -5.00 -9.86
C LEU A 326 5.87 -4.54 -11.02
N ASP A 327 6.12 -5.41 -12.01
CA ASP A 327 6.77 -5.01 -13.26
C ASP A 327 5.99 -3.90 -13.99
N TRP A 328 4.66 -3.97 -13.91
CA TRP A 328 3.79 -2.96 -14.51
C TRP A 328 3.54 -1.76 -13.58
N PHE A 329 3.47 -1.97 -12.26
CA PHE A 329 3.18 -0.94 -11.25
C PHE A 329 4.34 0.01 -11.02
N PHE A 330 5.56 -0.52 -10.86
CA PHE A 330 6.76 0.28 -10.61
C PHE A 330 7.46 0.72 -11.88
N ILE A 331 7.42 -0.09 -12.94
CA ILE A 331 8.29 0.14 -14.07
C ILE A 331 7.59 0.83 -15.24
N SER A 332 6.25 0.85 -15.30
CA SER A 332 5.50 1.70 -16.26
C SER A 332 5.86 3.18 -16.03
N PRO A 333 6.46 3.87 -17.02
CA PRO A 333 6.85 5.29 -16.87
C PRO A 333 5.68 6.20 -16.53
N TYR A 334 4.49 5.87 -17.06
CA TYR A 334 3.25 6.57 -16.74
C TYR A 334 2.85 6.38 -15.27
N SER A 335 2.92 5.14 -14.77
CA SER A 335 2.60 4.83 -13.38
C SER A 335 3.58 5.55 -12.46
N PHE A 336 4.88 5.48 -12.76
CA PHE A 336 5.92 6.19 -12.00
C PHE A 336 5.69 7.71 -11.93
N VAL A 337 5.42 8.38 -13.06
CA VAL A 337 5.13 9.84 -13.05
C VAL A 337 3.83 10.13 -12.31
N ARG A 338 2.76 9.35 -12.53
CA ARG A 338 1.49 9.50 -11.79
C ARG A 338 1.74 9.41 -10.29
N TRP A 339 2.45 8.39 -9.83
CA TRP A 339 2.75 8.22 -8.41
C TRP A 339 3.59 9.34 -7.84
N THR A 340 4.57 9.83 -8.61
CA THR A 340 5.41 10.96 -8.19
C THR A 340 4.57 12.21 -8.02
N VAL A 341 3.72 12.55 -9.00
CA VAL A 341 2.85 13.73 -8.95
C VAL A 341 1.82 13.61 -7.83
N LEU A 342 1.17 12.44 -7.68
CA LEU A 342 0.22 12.21 -6.59
C LEU A 342 0.90 12.28 -5.21
N SER A 343 2.12 11.76 -5.08
CA SER A 343 2.90 11.84 -3.84
C SER A 343 3.28 13.28 -3.51
N ILE A 344 3.70 14.07 -4.50
CA ILE A 344 3.96 15.51 -4.32
C ILE A 344 2.67 16.23 -3.91
N GLY A 345 1.54 15.91 -4.56
CA GLY A 345 0.22 16.43 -4.21
C GLY A 345 -0.16 16.11 -2.77
N GLU A 346 0.11 14.90 -2.31
CA GLU A 346 -0.16 14.47 -0.93
C GLU A 346 0.74 15.18 0.09
N VAL A 347 2.02 15.37 -0.22
CA VAL A 347 2.95 16.18 0.60
C VAL A 347 2.47 17.62 0.69
N ILE A 348 2.11 18.25 -0.43
CA ILE A 348 1.58 19.63 -0.44
C ILE A 348 0.28 19.71 0.36
N LYS A 349 -0.62 18.74 0.18
CA LYS A 349 -1.89 18.63 0.93
C LYS A 349 -1.62 18.58 2.43
N GLU A 350 -0.69 17.73 2.87
CA GLU A 350 -0.28 17.62 4.28
C GLU A 350 0.29 18.94 4.82
N LEU A 351 1.17 19.61 4.08
CA LEU A 351 1.74 20.90 4.50
C LEU A 351 0.68 22.00 4.65
N VAL A 352 -0.29 22.06 3.73
CA VAL A 352 -1.42 23.00 3.80
C VAL A 352 -2.33 22.66 4.99
N GLN A 353 -2.64 21.39 5.19
CA GLN A 353 -3.48 20.91 6.28
C GLN A 353 -2.84 21.18 7.65
N ALA A 354 -1.55 20.85 7.83
CA ALA A 354 -0.79 21.15 9.03
C ALA A 354 -0.71 22.66 9.31
N ARG A 355 -0.61 23.50 8.27
CA ARG A 355 -0.64 24.96 8.42
C ARG A 355 -2.01 25.44 8.87
N ARG A 356 -3.10 24.95 8.26
CA ARG A 356 -4.48 25.28 8.63
C ARG A 356 -4.78 24.89 10.08
N GLU A 357 -4.35 23.71 10.51
CA GLU A 357 -4.50 23.24 11.89
C GLU A 357 -3.82 24.19 12.89
N ARG A 358 -2.59 24.63 12.59
CA ARG A 358 -1.87 25.63 13.42
C ARG A 358 -2.59 26.97 13.46
N SER A 359 -3.03 27.48 12.31
CA SER A 359 -3.76 28.74 12.22
C SER A 359 -5.12 28.67 12.92
N GLY A 360 -5.79 27.52 12.88
CA GLY A 360 -7.05 27.26 13.55
C GLY A 360 -6.93 26.96 15.05
N LYS A 361 -5.71 26.94 15.62
CA LYS A 361 -5.44 26.63 17.03
C LYS A 361 -6.12 25.34 17.50
N VAL A 362 -6.20 24.35 16.61
CA VAL A 362 -6.80 23.05 16.89
C VAL A 362 -5.86 22.29 17.83
N GLU A 363 -6.40 21.70 18.89
CA GLU A 363 -5.66 20.83 19.83
C GLU A 363 -6.47 19.55 20.10
N PRO A 364 -5.84 18.44 20.52
CA PRO A 364 -4.40 18.20 20.57
C PRO A 364 -3.80 18.04 19.16
N ARG A 365 -2.50 18.33 18.99
CA ARG A 365 -1.78 18.25 17.70
C ARG A 365 -0.64 17.22 17.71
N GLY A 366 -0.60 16.30 16.75
CA GLY A 366 0.56 15.41 16.57
C GLY A 366 1.77 16.13 15.95
N ASP A 367 2.93 15.45 15.95
CA ASP A 367 4.09 15.96 15.20
C ASP A 367 3.92 15.62 13.71
N ARG A 368 3.70 16.64 12.89
CA ARG A 368 3.45 16.52 11.45
C ARG A 368 4.64 17.00 10.61
N ARG A 369 5.84 17.09 11.21
CA ARG A 369 7.07 17.50 10.51
C ARG A 369 7.62 16.38 9.63
N PHE A 370 8.52 16.71 8.71
CA PHE A 370 9.28 15.69 7.98
C PHE A 370 9.98 14.73 8.96
N PRO A 371 9.98 13.42 8.68
CA PRO A 371 9.62 12.77 7.40
C PRO A 371 8.14 12.38 7.21
N TYR A 372 7.23 12.71 8.14
CA TYR A 372 5.82 12.26 8.09
C TYR A 372 5.09 12.55 6.76
N PRO A 373 5.18 13.75 6.13
CA PRO A 373 4.52 13.98 4.85
C PRO A 373 4.95 13.00 3.74
N LEU A 374 6.20 12.52 3.77
CA LEU A 374 6.68 11.48 2.85
C LEU A 374 6.10 10.11 3.19
N ALA A 375 6.03 9.77 4.47
CA ALA A 375 5.41 8.52 4.93
C ALA A 375 3.92 8.48 4.56
N ARG A 376 3.18 9.56 4.81
CA ARG A 376 1.78 9.73 4.40
C ARG A 376 1.60 9.59 2.90
N ALA A 377 2.46 10.21 2.08
CA ALA A 377 2.40 10.05 0.63
C ALA A 377 2.63 8.58 0.22
N ALA A 378 3.61 7.91 0.83
CA ALA A 378 3.90 6.51 0.54
C ALA A 378 2.75 5.57 0.93
N THR A 379 2.12 5.75 2.10
CA THR A 379 1.00 4.89 2.53
C THR A 379 -0.28 5.19 1.74
N ASN A 380 -0.65 6.47 1.63
CA ASN A 380 -1.92 6.92 1.08
C ASN A 380 -2.00 6.78 -0.46
N VAL A 381 -0.86 6.94 -1.14
CA VAL A 381 -0.76 6.85 -2.61
C VAL A 381 -0.19 5.51 -3.03
N LEU A 382 1.06 5.20 -2.70
CA LEU A 382 1.74 4.02 -3.25
C LEU A 382 1.17 2.72 -2.68
N LEU A 383 1.18 2.58 -1.36
CA LEU A 383 0.83 1.32 -0.69
C LEU A 383 -0.64 0.97 -0.92
N ARG A 384 -1.56 1.92 -0.74
CA ARG A 384 -2.99 1.70 -0.99
C ARG A 384 -3.24 1.16 -2.41
N HIS A 385 -2.66 1.78 -3.44
CA HIS A 385 -2.88 1.34 -4.82
C HIS A 385 -2.20 0.00 -5.12
N LEU A 386 -1.03 -0.24 -4.53
CA LEU A 386 -0.32 -1.50 -4.69
C LEU A 386 -1.09 -2.67 -4.04
N THR A 387 -1.53 -2.52 -2.79
CA THR A 387 -2.38 -3.50 -2.09
C THR A 387 -3.62 -3.82 -2.92
N THR A 388 -4.27 -2.80 -3.48
CA THR A 388 -5.45 -2.97 -4.34
C THR A 388 -5.14 -3.76 -5.62
N ALA A 389 -4.01 -3.45 -6.27
CA ALA A 389 -3.60 -4.13 -7.48
C ALA A 389 -3.28 -5.61 -7.21
N LEU A 390 -2.67 -5.92 -6.07
CA LEU A 390 -2.41 -7.29 -5.61
C LEU A 390 -3.69 -8.05 -5.27
N VAL A 391 -4.66 -7.40 -4.61
CA VAL A 391 -5.99 -7.99 -4.36
C VAL A 391 -6.66 -8.37 -5.68
N ILE A 392 -6.65 -7.46 -6.66
CA ILE A 392 -7.24 -7.72 -7.98
C ILE A 392 -6.48 -8.84 -8.72
N GLU A 393 -5.14 -8.89 -8.65
CA GLU A 393 -4.38 -10.01 -9.22
C GLU A 393 -4.79 -11.34 -8.61
N GLU A 394 -4.89 -11.43 -7.29
CA GLU A 394 -5.30 -12.66 -6.60
C GLU A 394 -6.75 -13.06 -6.91
N MET A 395 -7.64 -12.09 -7.13
CA MET A 395 -8.99 -12.36 -7.63
C MET A 395 -8.98 -12.98 -9.03
N TYR A 396 -8.12 -12.50 -9.92
CA TYR A 396 -7.96 -13.04 -11.28
C TYR A 396 -7.19 -14.36 -11.32
N ARG A 397 -6.39 -14.66 -10.28
CA ARG A 397 -5.84 -16.00 -10.02
C ARG A 397 -6.89 -16.96 -9.44
N GLY A 398 -8.05 -16.47 -9.02
CA GLY A 398 -9.14 -17.28 -8.48
C GLY A 398 -8.91 -17.74 -7.04
N ALA A 399 -8.10 -17.02 -6.25
CA ALA A 399 -7.81 -17.35 -4.87
C ALA A 399 -9.10 -17.48 -4.04
N PRO A 400 -9.28 -18.55 -3.24
CA PRO A 400 -10.52 -18.76 -2.48
C PRO A 400 -10.70 -17.74 -1.36
N THR A 401 -9.62 -17.33 -0.70
CA THR A 401 -9.63 -16.38 0.41
C THR A 401 -8.51 -15.36 0.24
N ILE A 402 -8.83 -14.07 0.38
CA ILE A 402 -7.87 -12.98 0.28
C ILE A 402 -8.06 -12.10 1.52
N TYR A 403 -6.99 -11.77 2.22
CA TYR A 403 -7.01 -10.81 3.33
C TYR A 403 -6.03 -9.67 3.05
N ALA A 404 -6.55 -8.45 3.03
CA ALA A 404 -5.77 -7.25 2.77
C ALA A 404 -5.94 -6.21 3.88
N ASP A 405 -4.82 -5.72 4.38
CA ASP A 405 -4.75 -4.69 5.40
C ASP A 405 -4.38 -3.32 4.79
N TYR A 406 -5.22 -2.33 5.07
CA TYR A 406 -5.10 -0.96 4.60
C TYR A 406 -4.81 -0.02 5.79
N VAL A 407 -3.55 0.42 5.87
CA VAL A 407 -2.98 1.19 7.00
C VAL A 407 -3.06 2.72 6.84
N ASP A 408 -3.58 3.20 5.71
CA ASP A 408 -3.55 4.62 5.36
C ASP A 408 -4.43 5.50 6.24
N TYR A 409 -5.59 5.02 6.67
CA TYR A 409 -6.42 5.74 7.64
C TYR A 409 -5.70 5.84 9.00
N ASP A 410 -5.20 4.72 9.51
CA ASP A 410 -4.54 4.60 10.81
C ASP A 410 -3.28 5.49 10.92
N GLU A 411 -2.42 5.48 9.89
CA GLU A 411 -1.21 6.31 9.82
C GLU A 411 -1.55 7.82 9.91
N ILE A 412 -2.58 8.26 9.19
CA ILE A 412 -3.02 9.67 9.22
C ILE A 412 -3.68 9.98 10.56
N ALA A 413 -4.48 9.06 11.09
CA ALA A 413 -5.19 9.21 12.33
C ALA A 413 -4.24 9.26 13.54
N HIS A 414 -3.10 8.56 13.49
CA HIS A 414 -2.03 8.65 14.50
C HIS A 414 -1.41 10.05 14.62
N HIS A 415 -1.32 10.79 13.51
CA HIS A 415 -0.64 12.08 13.47
C HIS A 415 -1.59 13.28 13.53
N SER A 416 -2.79 13.15 12.99
CA SER A 416 -3.80 14.22 12.97
C SER A 416 -4.92 14.02 13.99
N GLY A 417 -5.23 12.78 14.32
CA GLY A 417 -6.39 12.38 15.12
C GLY A 417 -7.46 11.68 14.27
N PRO A 418 -8.16 10.66 14.82
CA PRO A 418 -9.03 9.78 14.04
C PRO A 418 -10.26 10.46 13.44
N ASP A 419 -10.75 11.54 14.05
CA ASP A 419 -11.93 12.25 13.56
C ASP A 419 -11.60 13.54 12.76
N ARG A 420 -10.33 13.76 12.43
CA ARG A 420 -9.93 14.93 11.63
C ARG A 420 -10.32 14.79 10.16
N VAL A 421 -10.39 15.93 9.48
CA VAL A 421 -10.72 16.00 8.04
C VAL A 421 -9.74 15.15 7.23
N GLU A 422 -8.47 15.12 7.63
CA GLU A 422 -7.41 14.33 7.00
C GLU A 422 -7.68 12.82 7.06
N ALA A 423 -8.00 12.29 8.24
CA ALA A 423 -8.32 10.88 8.42
C ALA A 423 -9.63 10.50 7.69
N ARG A 424 -10.65 11.38 7.76
CA ARG A 424 -11.92 11.21 7.04
C ARG A 424 -11.74 11.20 5.52
N ASP A 425 -10.87 12.05 4.98
CA ASP A 425 -10.50 12.06 3.56
C ASP A 425 -9.84 10.74 3.13
N ALA A 426 -8.99 10.17 3.99
CA ALA A 426 -8.34 8.88 3.75
C ALA A 426 -9.38 7.74 3.69
N LEU A 427 -10.34 7.73 4.61
CA LEU A 427 -11.46 6.78 4.58
C LEU A 427 -12.30 6.90 3.30
N GLY A 428 -12.55 8.13 2.83
CA GLY A 428 -13.19 8.35 1.52
C GLY A 428 -12.35 7.83 0.34
N GLY A 429 -11.02 7.84 0.47
CA GLY A 429 -10.10 7.19 -0.48
C GLY A 429 -10.22 5.67 -0.47
N LEU A 430 -10.33 5.06 0.72
CA LEU A 430 -10.54 3.63 0.88
C LEU A 430 -11.87 3.16 0.30
N ASP A 431 -12.96 3.90 0.55
CA ASP A 431 -14.27 3.57 -0.04
C ASP A 431 -14.22 3.54 -1.57
N ARG A 432 -13.47 4.46 -2.20
CA ARG A 432 -13.27 4.44 -3.67
C ARG A 432 -12.54 3.18 -4.11
N ILE A 433 -11.48 2.79 -3.41
CA ILE A 433 -10.72 1.56 -3.70
C ILE A 433 -11.60 0.31 -3.53
N ILE A 434 -12.40 0.24 -2.47
CA ILE A 434 -13.34 -0.85 -2.23
C ILE A 434 -14.32 -0.98 -3.42
N GLY A 435 -14.85 0.13 -3.93
CA GLY A 435 -15.68 0.12 -5.13
C GLY A 435 -14.96 -0.38 -6.40
N LEU A 436 -13.64 -0.15 -6.52
CA LEU A 436 -12.84 -0.66 -7.65
C LEU A 436 -12.59 -2.17 -7.53
N ILE A 437 -12.36 -2.68 -6.31
CA ILE A 437 -12.22 -4.11 -6.04
C ILE A 437 -13.54 -4.83 -6.35
N GLU A 438 -14.66 -4.31 -5.85
CA GLU A 438 -16.00 -4.83 -6.16
C GLU A 438 -16.25 -4.85 -7.67
N LYS A 439 -15.91 -3.77 -8.37
CA LYS A 439 -16.02 -3.69 -9.83
C LYS A 439 -15.17 -4.75 -10.54
N ALA A 440 -13.96 -5.02 -10.05
CA ALA A 440 -13.08 -6.05 -10.59
C ALA A 440 -13.62 -7.47 -10.35
N ALA A 441 -14.34 -7.70 -9.23
CA ALA A 441 -14.95 -8.98 -8.90
C ALA A 441 -15.99 -9.45 -9.93
N LEU A 442 -16.66 -8.51 -10.59
CA LEU A 442 -17.71 -8.80 -11.57
C LEU A 442 -17.20 -9.60 -12.78
N ASP A 443 -15.91 -9.49 -13.10
CA ASP A 443 -15.29 -10.13 -14.25
C ASP A 443 -14.23 -11.18 -13.84
N ALA A 444 -14.06 -11.43 -12.54
CA ALA A 444 -13.10 -12.41 -12.02
C ALA A 444 -13.55 -13.86 -12.34
N PRO A 445 -12.62 -14.83 -12.43
CA PRO A 445 -12.95 -16.25 -12.67
C PRO A 445 -13.78 -16.92 -11.57
N ARG A 446 -13.92 -16.27 -10.41
CA ARG A 446 -14.61 -16.73 -9.21
C ARG A 446 -15.48 -15.58 -8.67
N PRO A 447 -16.74 -15.83 -8.23
CA PRO A 447 -17.52 -14.81 -7.52
C PRO A 447 -16.94 -14.56 -6.13
N TYR A 448 -16.92 -13.30 -5.68
CA TYR A 448 -16.40 -12.93 -4.37
C TYR A 448 -17.48 -12.33 -3.46
N ARG A 449 -17.43 -12.72 -2.19
CA ARG A 449 -18.10 -12.04 -1.07
C ARG A 449 -17.07 -11.17 -0.36
N PHE A 450 -17.55 -10.11 0.29
CA PHE A 450 -16.68 -9.13 0.93
C PHE A 450 -16.97 -9.07 2.42
N VAL A 451 -15.92 -8.93 3.21
CA VAL A 451 -15.98 -8.62 4.64
C VAL A 451 -15.10 -7.40 4.86
N VAL A 452 -15.68 -6.29 5.30
CA VAL A 452 -14.92 -5.11 5.71
C VAL A 452 -14.90 -5.06 7.22
N LEU A 453 -13.71 -5.05 7.80
CA LEU A 453 -13.53 -5.09 9.25
C LEU A 453 -12.48 -4.07 9.69
N SER A 454 -12.40 -3.86 10.99
CA SER A 454 -11.32 -3.12 11.63
C SER A 454 -10.81 -3.94 12.81
N ASP A 455 -9.51 -3.94 13.00
CA ASP A 455 -8.78 -4.68 14.02
C ASP A 455 -8.83 -4.01 15.39
N HIS A 456 -8.87 -2.68 15.42
CA HIS A 456 -9.13 -1.88 16.62
C HIS A 456 -9.68 -0.50 16.26
N GLY A 457 -10.15 0.23 17.28
CA GLY A 457 -10.47 1.65 17.14
C GLY A 457 -9.28 2.54 17.51
N GLN A 458 -9.50 3.85 17.40
CA GLN A 458 -8.61 4.87 17.92
C GLN A 458 -9.38 5.91 18.75
N SER A 459 -8.69 6.54 19.70
CA SER A 459 -9.22 7.62 20.52
C SER A 459 -8.37 8.88 20.40
N SER A 460 -9.02 10.02 20.23
CA SER A 460 -8.34 11.32 20.24
C SER A 460 -7.85 11.68 21.65
N GLY A 461 -6.63 12.19 21.77
CA GLY A 461 -6.09 12.63 23.05
C GLY A 461 -4.72 13.31 22.94
N ALA A 462 -4.42 14.18 23.90
CA ALA A 462 -3.08 14.73 24.03
C ALA A 462 -2.13 13.65 24.57
N THR A 463 -0.93 13.57 24.02
CA THR A 463 0.13 12.68 24.52
C THR A 463 0.53 13.06 25.94
N PHE A 464 1.11 12.10 26.68
CA PHE A 464 1.62 12.34 28.03
C PHE A 464 2.60 13.54 28.07
N ARG A 465 3.47 13.64 27.06
CA ARG A 465 4.42 14.76 26.90
C ARG A 465 3.74 16.12 26.73
N GLN A 466 2.61 16.16 26.01
CA GLN A 466 1.89 17.42 25.79
C GLN A 466 1.18 17.90 27.05
N ARG A 467 0.67 16.99 27.87
CA ARG A 467 -0.03 17.34 29.11
C ARG A 467 0.93 17.68 30.26
N TYR A 468 2.03 16.95 30.37
CA TYR A 468 2.90 17.01 31.55
C TYR A 468 4.34 17.49 31.27
N GLY A 469 4.64 17.89 30.02
CA GLY A 469 5.95 18.46 29.64
C GLY A 469 7.11 17.46 29.59
N LYS A 470 6.93 16.24 30.08
CA LYS A 470 7.93 15.15 30.06
C LYS A 470 7.35 13.86 29.51
N ARG A 471 8.21 12.97 29.03
CA ARG A 471 7.79 11.65 28.54
C ARG A 471 7.55 10.69 29.71
N LEU A 472 6.81 9.62 29.47
CA LEU A 472 6.53 8.62 30.51
C LEU A 472 7.81 7.95 31.00
N GLU A 473 8.77 7.67 30.11
CA GLU A 473 10.08 7.12 30.49
C GLU A 473 10.86 8.04 31.45
N ALA A 474 10.71 9.35 31.31
CA ALA A 474 11.34 10.31 32.22
C ALA A 474 10.66 10.31 33.60
N LEU A 475 9.32 10.25 33.65
CA LEU A 475 8.60 10.08 34.92
C LEU A 475 9.01 8.77 35.62
N VAL A 476 9.08 7.67 34.88
CA VAL A 476 9.50 6.38 35.45
C VAL A 476 10.93 6.45 35.98
N ALA A 477 11.85 7.12 35.28
CA ALA A 477 13.22 7.33 35.74
C ALA A 477 13.29 8.15 37.04
N GLU A 478 12.52 9.24 37.13
CA GLU A 478 12.41 10.05 38.35
C GLU A 478 11.90 9.23 39.52
N LEU A 479 10.82 8.46 39.31
CA LEU A 479 10.19 7.63 40.33
C LEU A 479 11.03 6.40 40.72
N ALA A 480 11.88 5.90 39.82
CA ALA A 480 12.81 4.81 40.09
C ALA A 480 14.10 5.27 40.82
N GLY A 481 14.14 6.50 41.34
CA GLY A 481 15.26 7.03 42.13
C GLY A 481 16.35 7.72 41.31
N GLY A 482 16.11 8.04 40.04
CA GLY A 482 16.97 8.90 39.19
C GLY A 482 18.33 8.31 38.77
N LYS A 483 18.77 7.21 39.39
CA LYS A 483 20.01 6.48 39.06
C LYS A 483 19.78 5.28 38.15
N ALA A 484 18.54 4.81 38.05
CA ALA A 484 18.19 3.67 37.20
C ALA A 484 18.29 4.04 35.72
N SER A 485 18.95 3.19 34.93
CA SER A 485 18.98 3.31 33.48
C SER A 485 17.62 2.95 32.90
N VAL A 486 16.92 3.94 32.32
CA VAL A 486 15.61 3.75 31.69
C VAL A 486 15.73 3.80 30.18
N ARG A 487 15.40 2.68 29.51
CA ARG A 487 15.35 2.61 28.05
C ARG A 487 13.90 2.78 27.58
N GLY A 488 13.61 3.90 26.92
CA GLY A 488 12.32 4.17 26.29
C GLY A 488 12.24 3.60 24.88
N ALA A 489 11.20 2.79 24.61
CA ALA A 489 10.86 2.30 23.28
C ALA A 489 9.67 3.07 22.70
N THR A 490 9.79 4.40 22.62
CA THR A 490 8.69 5.33 22.29
C THR A 490 8.70 5.84 20.85
N GLY A 491 9.66 5.41 20.02
CA GLY A 491 9.75 5.85 18.62
C GLY A 491 8.54 5.41 17.80
N HIS A 492 7.94 6.35 17.05
CA HIS A 492 6.92 6.07 16.03
C HIS A 492 7.62 5.88 14.69
N ILE A 493 7.98 4.64 14.38
CA ILE A 493 8.53 4.24 13.09
C ILE A 493 7.78 2.96 12.67
N GLU A 494 6.46 3.06 12.57
CA GLU A 494 5.55 1.90 12.40
C GLU A 494 5.51 1.39 10.96
N HIS A 495 5.82 2.22 9.96
CA HIS A 495 5.71 1.81 8.55
C HIS A 495 6.99 1.95 7.72
N LEU A 496 8.06 2.56 8.26
CA LEU A 496 9.36 2.66 7.56
C LEU A 496 10.00 1.28 7.32
N GLY A 497 9.75 0.29 8.17
CA GLY A 497 10.21 -1.09 7.98
C GLY A 497 9.65 -1.73 6.70
N ARG A 498 8.38 -1.43 6.37
CA ARG A 498 7.73 -1.83 5.10
C ARG A 498 8.19 -0.99 3.90
N MET A 499 8.79 0.18 4.13
CA MET A 499 9.24 1.11 3.08
C MET A 499 10.72 0.96 2.70
N GLY A 500 11.60 0.57 3.62
CA GLY A 500 13.03 0.33 3.31
C GLY A 500 13.21 -0.69 2.17
N ALA A 501 12.33 -1.68 2.18
CA ALA A 501 11.98 -2.61 1.10
C ALA A 501 11.80 -1.95 -0.28
N LEU A 502 10.77 -1.12 -0.43
CA LEU A 502 10.32 -0.49 -1.68
C LEU A 502 11.31 0.57 -2.17
N LEU A 503 11.94 1.31 -1.25
CA LEU A 503 12.96 2.32 -1.56
C LEU A 503 14.27 1.68 -2.07
N SER A 504 14.61 0.46 -1.61
CA SER A 504 15.76 -0.29 -2.11
C SER A 504 15.60 -0.77 -3.56
N GLU A 505 14.36 -0.85 -4.04
CA GLU A 505 14.03 -1.25 -5.41
C GLU A 505 14.06 -0.05 -6.38
N GLY A 506 13.50 1.09 -5.97
CA GLY A 506 13.55 2.35 -6.75
C GLY A 506 14.97 2.89 -6.92
N SER A 507 15.85 2.70 -5.94
CA SER A 507 17.25 3.15 -5.98
C SER A 507 18.16 2.32 -6.88
N ARG A 508 17.71 1.17 -7.42
CA ARG A 508 18.44 0.40 -8.43
C ARG A 508 18.33 1.00 -9.84
N ILE A 509 17.43 1.97 -10.06
CA ILE A 509 17.36 2.76 -11.29
C ILE A 509 18.36 3.93 -11.17
N ARG A 510 19.62 3.66 -11.54
CA ARG A 510 20.81 4.56 -11.55
C ARG A 510 21.33 5.07 -10.19
N GLY A 511 22.44 4.48 -9.74
CA GLY A 511 23.71 5.18 -9.43
C GLY A 511 23.76 6.32 -8.39
N LEU A 512 22.69 6.63 -7.68
CA LEU A 512 22.67 7.62 -6.59
C LEU A 512 21.75 7.12 -5.48
N GLY A 513 22.29 6.35 -4.53
CA GLY A 513 21.47 5.80 -3.44
C GLY A 513 22.19 5.03 -2.35
N ALA A 514 23.53 5.09 -2.28
CA ALA A 514 24.28 4.41 -1.23
C ALA A 514 24.31 5.17 0.12
N GLY A 515 23.68 6.36 0.20
CA GLY A 515 23.86 7.29 1.32
C GLY A 515 22.69 7.44 2.30
N LEU A 516 21.55 6.75 2.10
CA LEU A 516 20.33 7.01 2.89
C LEU A 516 19.72 5.77 3.56
N THR A 517 20.38 4.60 3.50
CA THR A 517 19.90 3.35 4.12
C THR A 517 20.75 2.91 5.33
N SER A 518 21.47 3.82 5.97
CA SER A 518 22.30 3.52 7.14
C SER A 518 22.03 4.50 8.30
N GLY A 519 21.05 4.16 9.13
CA GLY A 519 20.75 4.75 10.44
C GLY A 519 19.84 3.81 11.25
N PRO A 520 19.89 3.82 12.59
CA PRO A 520 20.66 2.88 13.40
C PRO A 520 19.81 1.68 13.84
N PHE A 521 19.43 0.79 12.93
CA PHE A 521 18.84 -0.52 13.32
C PHE A 521 19.40 -1.69 12.51
N ARG A 522 20.69 -1.63 12.21
CA ARG A 522 21.45 -2.82 11.83
C ARG A 522 22.25 -3.24 13.07
N ARG A 523 21.75 -4.24 13.79
CA ARG A 523 22.56 -4.95 14.80
C ARG A 523 23.73 -5.57 14.03
N LYS A 524 24.90 -4.95 14.11
CA LYS A 524 26.17 -5.63 13.88
C LYS A 524 26.20 -6.72 14.95
N ALA A 525 26.11 -7.98 14.53
CA ALA A 525 26.58 -9.08 15.35
C ALA A 525 28.10 -8.91 15.42
N GLY A 526 28.60 -8.57 16.61
CA GLY A 526 30.00 -8.24 16.86
C GLY A 526 30.19 -6.77 17.24
N ASP A 527 30.12 -6.49 18.54
CA ASP A 527 30.98 -5.59 19.33
C ASP A 527 30.22 -5.06 20.56
N GLY A 528 30.61 -5.51 21.77
CA GLY A 528 30.23 -4.99 23.08
C GLY A 528 28.98 -5.61 23.74
N GLU A 529 29.16 -6.23 24.91
CA GLU A 529 28.05 -6.48 25.85
C GLU A 529 27.52 -5.12 26.34
N GLU A 530 26.51 -4.57 25.66
CA GLU A 530 25.74 -3.45 26.23
C GLU A 530 25.06 -3.95 27.51
N GLU A 531 25.35 -3.27 28.62
CA GLU A 531 24.74 -3.56 29.92
C GLU A 531 23.20 -3.45 29.81
N LEU A 532 22.51 -4.42 30.40
CA LEU A 532 21.04 -4.44 30.36
C LEU A 532 20.49 -3.21 31.10
N PRO A 533 19.46 -2.53 30.56
CA PRO A 533 18.85 -1.42 31.26
C PRO A 533 18.09 -1.91 32.50
N ASP A 534 18.04 -1.08 33.54
CA ASP A 534 17.32 -1.36 34.79
C ASP A 534 15.81 -1.45 34.57
N VAL A 535 15.28 -0.53 33.76
CA VAL A 535 13.87 -0.43 33.44
C VAL A 535 13.68 -0.18 31.95
N VAL A 536 12.75 -0.88 31.33
CA VAL A 536 12.34 -0.67 29.94
C VAL A 536 10.89 -0.18 29.93
N VAL A 537 10.66 0.97 29.32
CA VAL A 537 9.33 1.55 29.15
C VAL A 537 8.93 1.44 27.69
N ALA A 538 7.96 0.58 27.41
CA ALA A 538 7.45 0.30 26.08
C ALA A 538 6.01 0.86 25.98
N ALA A 539 5.87 2.08 25.45
CA ALA A 539 4.58 2.73 25.26
C ALA A 539 4.00 2.42 23.86
N SER A 540 2.70 2.17 23.78
CA SER A 540 1.95 1.94 22.55
C SER A 540 0.54 2.50 22.71
N GLY A 541 0.31 3.69 22.17
CA GLY A 541 -0.93 4.43 22.37
C GLY A 541 -1.13 4.84 23.83
N ASN A 542 -2.26 4.45 24.42
CA ASN A 542 -2.62 4.68 25.81
C ASN A 542 -2.12 3.59 26.78
N LEU A 543 -1.49 2.52 26.28
CA LEU A 543 -0.92 1.45 27.07
C LEU A 543 0.60 1.60 27.16
N ALA A 544 1.18 1.39 28.34
CA ALA A 544 2.62 1.31 28.50
C ALA A 544 2.99 0.09 29.35
N HIS A 545 3.95 -0.69 28.86
CA HIS A 545 4.58 -1.76 29.61
C HIS A 545 5.86 -1.26 30.27
N ILE A 546 5.93 -1.41 31.59
CA ILE A 546 7.14 -1.16 32.37
C ILE A 546 7.72 -2.52 32.73
N SER A 547 8.88 -2.83 32.16
CA SER A 547 9.58 -4.10 32.34
C SER A 547 10.88 -3.88 33.11
N PHE A 548 11.23 -4.87 33.93
CA PHE A 548 12.44 -4.86 34.77
C PHE A 548 13.36 -6.01 34.29
N PRO A 549 14.36 -5.75 33.43
CA PRO A 549 15.19 -6.80 32.82
C PRO A 549 15.97 -7.66 33.82
N HIS A 550 16.41 -7.09 34.95
CA HIS A 550 17.13 -7.83 36.00
C HIS A 550 16.24 -8.71 36.87
N LEU A 551 14.91 -8.53 36.85
CA LEU A 551 13.99 -9.36 37.62
C LEU A 551 13.49 -10.53 36.76
N PRO A 552 13.65 -11.80 37.17
CA PRO A 552 13.15 -12.93 36.39
C PRO A 552 11.61 -13.02 36.42
N GLY A 553 11.02 -13.42 35.29
CA GLY A 553 9.56 -13.61 35.16
C GLY A 553 8.73 -12.34 35.28
N ARG A 554 7.43 -12.48 35.54
CA ARG A 554 6.53 -11.35 35.83
C ARG A 554 6.79 -10.85 37.25
N ALA A 555 7.35 -9.64 37.36
CA ALA A 555 7.67 -9.01 38.64
C ALA A 555 6.40 -8.78 39.47
N SER A 556 6.46 -9.11 40.76
CA SER A 556 5.37 -8.81 41.71
C SER A 556 5.54 -7.42 42.29
N ARG A 557 4.45 -6.86 42.82
CA ARG A 557 4.43 -5.55 43.47
C ARG A 557 5.49 -5.47 44.56
N GLU A 558 5.58 -6.47 45.42
CA GLU A 558 6.50 -6.51 46.56
C GLU A 558 7.96 -6.45 46.10
N LYS A 559 8.30 -7.16 45.01
CA LYS A 559 9.65 -7.10 44.43
C LYS A 559 9.95 -5.75 43.80
N ILE A 560 8.97 -5.14 43.13
CA ILE A 560 9.14 -3.82 42.53
C ILE A 560 9.32 -2.78 43.63
N ASP A 561 8.48 -2.79 44.67
CA ASP A 561 8.55 -1.84 45.78
C ASP A 561 9.84 -2.01 46.60
N ALA A 562 10.35 -3.23 46.75
CA ALA A 562 11.65 -3.48 47.39
C ALA A 562 12.84 -2.96 46.55
N THR A 563 12.74 -3.02 45.21
CA THR A 563 13.85 -2.64 44.31
C THR A 563 13.82 -1.16 43.93
N TYR A 564 12.62 -0.61 43.70
CA TYR A 564 12.34 0.75 43.27
C TYR A 564 11.26 1.37 44.18
N PRO A 565 11.59 1.70 45.44
CA PRO A 565 10.62 2.21 46.40
C PRO A 565 9.91 3.47 45.88
N GLY A 566 8.57 3.46 45.93
CA GLY A 566 7.74 4.60 45.50
C GLY A 566 7.44 4.66 44.00
N LEU A 567 7.96 3.73 43.18
CA LEU A 567 7.65 3.70 41.75
C LEU A 567 6.17 3.47 41.47
N ILE A 568 5.58 2.41 42.04
CA ILE A 568 4.17 2.06 41.82
C ILE A 568 3.27 3.14 42.41
N ASP A 569 3.50 3.52 43.67
CA ASP A 569 2.72 4.56 44.35
C ASP A 569 2.79 5.92 43.62
N GLY A 570 3.96 6.27 43.10
CA GLY A 570 4.16 7.49 42.32
C GLY A 570 3.41 7.48 41.00
N LEU A 571 3.39 6.34 40.30
CA LEU A 571 2.59 6.18 39.09
C LEU A 571 1.09 6.27 39.39
N VAL A 572 0.62 5.60 40.44
CA VAL A 572 -0.80 5.63 40.86
C VAL A 572 -1.26 7.04 41.25
N ARG A 573 -0.39 7.84 41.88
CA ARG A 573 -0.71 9.22 42.27
C ARG A 573 -0.64 10.22 41.12
N HIS A 574 -0.01 9.86 39.99
CA HIS A 574 0.16 10.79 38.89
C HIS A 574 -1.16 10.93 38.10
N GLU A 575 -1.69 12.16 38.01
CA GLU A 575 -2.97 12.47 37.34
C GLU A 575 -3.08 11.91 35.91
N GLY A 576 -1.96 11.84 35.20
CA GLY A 576 -1.87 11.29 33.84
C GLY A 576 -1.94 9.76 33.72
N VAL A 577 -2.02 9.02 34.83
CA VAL A 577 -2.06 7.56 34.85
C VAL A 577 -3.41 7.12 35.39
N GLY A 578 -4.28 6.62 34.52
CA GLY A 578 -5.63 6.21 34.92
C GLY A 578 -5.70 4.86 35.64
N LEU A 579 -4.80 3.93 35.31
CA LEU A 579 -4.79 2.58 35.88
C LEU A 579 -3.36 2.01 35.86
N VAL A 580 -2.97 1.36 36.96
CA VAL A 580 -1.74 0.55 37.05
C VAL A 580 -2.14 -0.89 37.32
N LEU A 581 -1.70 -1.82 36.47
CA LEU A 581 -1.90 -3.26 36.63
C LEU A 581 -0.58 -3.93 36.95
N VAL A 582 -0.48 -4.51 38.15
CA VAL A 582 0.71 -5.22 38.63
C VAL A 582 0.29 -6.56 39.23
N ARG A 583 1.16 -7.57 39.14
CA ARG A 583 0.97 -8.83 39.85
C ARG A 583 1.26 -8.59 41.33
N SER A 584 0.39 -9.02 42.23
CA SER A 584 0.73 -9.17 43.66
C SER A 584 0.90 -10.66 43.91
#